data_AF-A0AB73KWM0-F1
#
_entry.id   AF-A0AB73KWM0-F1
#
_cell.length_a   1.000
_cell.length_b   1.000
_cell.length_c   1.000
_cell.angle_alpha   90.00
_cell.angle_beta   90.00
_cell.angle_gamma   90.00
#
_symmetry.space_group_name_H-M   'P 1'
#
loop_
_entity.id
_entity.type
_entity.pdbx_description
1 polymer ?
#
loop_
_entity_poly.entity_id
_entity_poly.type
_entity_poly.pdbx_seq_one_letter_code
_entity_poly.pdbx_strand_id
1 'polypeptide(L)'
;MAQHGAEASLEEIARHAGVGSATLHRHFPSRQALLEAVFKDRVEVLCTKAHDLAAEPDPGAALAIWLHAVGAHAVTNKGLGASLMPGADAGDPTFGDSCHTMIVNAGSELLARAHQAHAVRPDVTITQLLKLVGAIALATELDSDGAAETERLLPLVID
;
A
#
# COMPACT_ATOMS: atom_id res chain seq x y z
N MET A 1 23.35 -22.20 -5.61
CA MET A 1 22.87 -21.73 -6.93
C MET A 1 21.89 -20.55 -6.85
N ALA A 2 21.56 -20.00 -5.67
CA ALA A 2 20.56 -18.92 -5.55
C ALA A 2 21.11 -17.48 -5.75
N GLN A 3 22.38 -17.21 -5.43
CA GLN A 3 22.96 -15.86 -5.51
C GLN A 3 22.99 -15.27 -6.93
N HIS A 4 23.29 -16.10 -7.95
CA HIS A 4 23.36 -15.63 -9.33
C HIS A 4 21.97 -15.27 -9.92
N GLY A 5 20.88 -15.81 -9.37
CA GLY A 5 19.52 -15.52 -9.86
C GLY A 5 19.00 -14.15 -9.40
N ALA A 6 19.30 -13.79 -8.15
CA ALA A 6 18.93 -12.48 -7.60
C ALA A 6 19.73 -11.35 -8.27
N GLU A 7 21.05 -11.55 -8.45
CA GLU A 7 21.93 -10.59 -9.16
C GLU A 7 21.50 -10.41 -10.63
N ALA A 8 21.22 -11.50 -11.35
CA ALA A 8 20.73 -11.44 -12.72
C ALA A 8 19.40 -10.66 -12.82
N SER A 9 18.48 -10.85 -11.87
CA SER A 9 17.19 -10.13 -11.87
C SER A 9 17.36 -8.61 -11.66
N LEU A 10 18.35 -8.20 -10.86
CA LEU A 10 18.60 -6.79 -10.57
C LEU A 10 19.25 -6.08 -11.75
N GLU A 11 20.17 -6.76 -12.45
CA GLU A 11 20.75 -6.29 -13.71
C GLU A 11 19.71 -6.16 -14.82
N GLU A 12 18.77 -7.11 -14.91
CA GLU A 12 17.64 -7.03 -15.85
C GLU A 12 16.75 -5.82 -15.57
N ILE A 13 16.46 -5.53 -14.30
CA ILE A 13 15.71 -4.33 -13.90
C ILE A 13 16.50 -3.06 -14.25
N ALA A 14 17.81 -3.00 -13.97
CA ALA A 14 18.65 -1.86 -14.31
C ALA A 14 18.64 -1.57 -15.81
N ARG A 15 18.75 -2.62 -16.63
CA ARG A 15 18.67 -2.52 -18.09
C ARG A 15 17.30 -2.01 -18.55
N HIS A 16 16.21 -2.50 -17.96
CA HIS A 16 14.86 -2.06 -18.33
C HIS A 16 14.58 -0.61 -17.90
N ALA A 17 15.11 -0.19 -16.76
CA ALA A 17 15.00 1.17 -16.24
C ALA A 17 15.99 2.17 -16.89
N GLY A 18 16.90 1.69 -17.76
CA GLY A 18 17.89 2.54 -18.42
C GLY A 18 18.96 3.11 -17.48
N VAL A 19 19.17 2.48 -16.31
CA VAL A 19 20.17 2.90 -15.32
C VAL A 19 21.35 1.94 -15.29
N GLY A 20 22.55 2.45 -14.98
CA GLY A 20 23.73 1.60 -14.85
C GLY A 20 23.61 0.64 -13.66
N SER A 21 24.00 -0.62 -13.84
CA SER A 21 23.99 -1.66 -12.78
C SER A 21 24.74 -1.19 -11.51
N ALA A 22 25.89 -0.53 -11.68
CA ALA A 22 26.66 0.03 -10.57
C ALA A 22 25.96 1.19 -9.83
N THR A 23 25.04 1.91 -10.46
CA THR A 23 24.22 2.95 -9.80
C THR A 23 23.08 2.29 -9.04
N LEU A 24 22.37 1.38 -9.69
CA LEU A 24 21.25 0.68 -9.07
C LEU A 24 21.70 -0.13 -7.84
N HIS A 25 22.83 -0.85 -7.93
CA HIS A 25 23.38 -1.61 -6.81
C HIS A 25 23.90 -0.74 -5.65
N ARG A 26 24.33 0.50 -5.92
CA ARG A 26 24.71 1.45 -4.84
C ARG A 26 23.50 1.92 -4.03
N HIS A 27 22.36 2.09 -4.69
CA HIS A 27 21.12 2.51 -4.03
C HIS A 27 20.35 1.33 -3.44
N PHE A 28 20.39 0.18 -4.10
CA PHE A 28 19.63 -1.02 -3.77
C PHE A 28 20.57 -2.22 -3.79
N PRO A 29 21.20 -2.57 -2.65
CA PRO A 29 22.20 -3.64 -2.57
C PRO A 29 21.61 -5.04 -2.79
N SER A 30 20.29 -5.17 -2.81
CA SER A 30 19.59 -6.43 -3.09
C SER A 30 18.29 -6.16 -3.84
N ARG A 31 17.77 -7.19 -4.53
CA ARG A 31 16.43 -7.15 -5.11
C ARG A 31 15.38 -6.82 -4.04
N GLN A 32 15.52 -7.40 -2.86
CA GLN A 32 14.64 -7.14 -1.71
C GLN A 32 14.64 -5.65 -1.34
N ALA A 33 15.81 -5.00 -1.22
CA ALA A 33 15.91 -3.57 -0.91
C ALA A 33 15.25 -2.68 -1.98
N LEU A 34 15.33 -3.07 -3.26
CA LEU A 34 14.62 -2.36 -4.33
C LEU A 34 13.10 -2.51 -4.20
N LEU A 35 12.61 -3.73 -3.95
CA LEU A 35 11.17 -3.97 -3.79
C LEU A 35 10.62 -3.23 -2.56
N GLU A 36 11.37 -3.19 -1.47
CA GLU A 36 11.04 -2.43 -0.26
C GLU A 36 10.94 -0.93 -0.58
N ALA A 37 11.92 -0.37 -1.29
CA ALA A 37 11.87 1.03 -1.70
C ALA A 37 10.66 1.35 -2.60
N VAL A 38 10.37 0.49 -3.57
CA VAL A 38 9.20 0.64 -4.45
C VAL A 38 7.89 0.57 -3.67
N PHE A 39 7.78 -0.36 -2.72
CA PHE A 39 6.57 -0.50 -1.91
C PHE A 39 6.39 0.71 -0.99
N LYS A 40 7.47 1.19 -0.38
CA LYS A 40 7.45 2.40 0.44
C LYS A 40 7.00 3.63 -0.34
N ASP A 41 7.53 3.85 -1.54
CA ASP A 41 7.10 4.95 -2.42
C ASP A 41 5.60 4.88 -2.71
N ARG A 42 5.06 3.69 -2.96
CA ARG A 42 3.62 3.49 -3.16
C ARG A 42 2.79 3.74 -1.89
N VAL A 43 3.34 3.46 -0.70
CA VAL A 43 2.71 3.81 0.59
C VAL A 43 2.75 5.33 0.80
N GLU A 44 3.85 5.99 0.45
CA GLU A 44 3.99 7.45 0.53
C GLU A 44 2.93 8.15 -0.33
N VAL A 45 2.61 7.62 -1.51
CA VAL A 45 1.49 8.12 -2.34
C VAL A 45 0.15 8.08 -1.59
N LEU A 46 -0.13 7.03 -0.80
CA LEU A 46 -1.35 6.96 0.02
C LEU A 46 -1.33 7.98 1.15
N CYS A 47 -0.16 8.21 1.77
CA CYS A 47 0.00 9.21 2.82
C CYS A 47 -0.20 10.63 2.27
N THR A 48 0.39 10.96 1.12
CA THR A 48 0.18 12.24 0.44
C THR A 48 -1.29 12.41 0.07
N LYS A 49 -1.94 11.38 -0.48
CA LYS A 49 -3.37 11.46 -0.79
C LYS A 49 -4.23 11.72 0.45
N ALA A 50 -3.91 11.10 1.59
CA ALA A 50 -4.61 11.39 2.85
C ALA A 50 -4.43 12.84 3.28
N HIS A 51 -3.21 13.37 3.16
CA HIS A 51 -2.93 14.76 3.49
C HIS A 51 -3.73 15.73 2.60
N ASP A 52 -3.79 15.47 1.29
CA ASP A 52 -4.56 16.31 0.36
C ASP A 52 -6.07 16.26 0.68
N LEU A 53 -6.59 15.06 0.95
CA LEU A 53 -7.99 14.86 1.36
C LEU A 53 -8.31 15.46 2.74
N ALA A 54 -7.30 15.72 3.57
CA ALA A 54 -7.46 16.42 4.83
C ALA A 54 -7.91 17.89 4.64
N ALA A 55 -7.79 18.44 3.44
CA ALA A 55 -8.28 19.78 3.11
C ALA A 55 -9.74 19.79 2.59
N GLU A 56 -10.30 18.64 2.22
CA GLU A 56 -11.64 18.56 1.63
C GLU A 56 -12.75 18.93 2.65
N PRO A 57 -13.84 19.56 2.19
CA PRO A 57 -14.91 20.07 3.05
C PRO A 57 -15.84 18.99 3.60
N ASP A 58 -15.91 17.82 2.94
CA ASP A 58 -16.67 16.66 3.40
C ASP A 58 -15.72 15.60 3.97
N PRO A 59 -15.60 15.49 5.31
CA PRO A 59 -14.67 14.54 5.94
C PRO A 59 -15.08 13.07 5.74
N GLY A 60 -16.38 12.79 5.60
CA GLY A 60 -16.87 11.44 5.35
C GLY A 60 -16.47 10.97 3.95
N ALA A 61 -16.74 11.81 2.95
CA ALA A 61 -16.33 11.54 1.57
C ALA A 61 -14.80 11.45 1.45
N ALA A 62 -14.04 12.33 2.12
CA ALA A 62 -12.58 12.28 2.14
C ALA A 62 -12.05 10.94 2.67
N LEU A 63 -12.60 10.44 3.77
CA LEU A 63 -12.24 9.14 4.33
C LEU A 63 -12.56 8.00 3.34
N ALA A 64 -13.76 8.01 2.75
CA ALA A 64 -14.17 6.98 1.78
C ALA A 64 -13.22 6.96 0.56
N ILE A 65 -12.94 8.12 -0.04
CA ILE A 65 -12.03 8.27 -1.19
C ILE A 65 -10.61 7.75 -0.87
N TRP A 66 -10.16 7.93 0.37
CA TRP A 66 -8.88 7.41 0.81
C TRP A 66 -8.91 5.89 0.98
N LEU A 67 -9.95 5.32 1.61
CA LEU A 67 -10.11 3.86 1.77
C LEU A 67 -10.20 3.14 0.41
N HIS A 68 -10.86 3.76 -0.57
CA HIS A 68 -10.85 3.29 -1.97
C HIS A 68 -9.43 3.22 -2.54
N ALA A 69 -8.61 4.24 -2.28
CA ALA A 69 -7.22 4.27 -2.72
C ALA A 69 -6.40 3.14 -2.08
N VAL A 70 -6.63 2.88 -0.79
CA VAL A 70 -6.00 1.78 -0.06
C VAL A 70 -6.40 0.42 -0.68
N GLY A 71 -7.68 0.23 -1.00
CA GLY A 71 -8.17 -0.98 -1.66
C GLY A 71 -7.54 -1.21 -3.03
N ALA A 72 -7.54 -0.17 -3.87
CA ALA A 72 -6.90 -0.21 -5.19
C ALA A 72 -5.38 -0.49 -5.07
N HIS A 73 -4.73 0.13 -4.09
CA HIS A 73 -3.32 -0.16 -3.77
C HIS A 73 -3.15 -1.63 -3.39
N ALA A 74 -3.96 -2.20 -2.50
CA ALA A 74 -3.85 -3.59 -2.07
C ALA A 74 -3.95 -4.58 -3.25
N VAL A 75 -4.94 -4.38 -4.14
CA VAL A 75 -5.13 -5.24 -5.33
C VAL A 75 -3.95 -5.14 -6.30
N THR A 76 -3.51 -3.92 -6.62
CA THR A 76 -2.42 -3.69 -7.59
C THR A 76 -1.04 -4.06 -7.08
N ASN A 77 -0.84 -4.08 -5.75
CA ASN A 77 0.44 -4.35 -5.11
C ASN A 77 0.60 -5.79 -4.62
N LYS A 78 -0.39 -6.66 -4.79
CA LYS A 78 -0.36 -8.01 -4.22
C LYS A 78 0.89 -8.82 -4.59
N GLY A 79 1.33 -8.77 -5.86
CA GLY A 79 2.52 -9.47 -6.32
C GLY A 79 3.82 -8.90 -5.74
N LEU A 80 3.84 -7.60 -5.46
CA LEU A 80 4.94 -6.93 -4.77
C LEU A 80 4.95 -7.33 -3.29
N GLY A 81 3.81 -7.29 -2.61
CA GLY A 81 3.67 -7.73 -1.22
C GLY A 81 4.06 -9.20 -1.02
N ALA A 82 3.65 -10.10 -1.92
CA ALA A 82 4.06 -11.50 -1.88
C ALA A 82 5.58 -11.68 -2.07
N SER A 83 6.21 -10.83 -2.89
CA SER A 83 7.66 -10.83 -3.09
C SER A 83 8.44 -10.24 -1.90
N LEU A 84 7.77 -9.50 -1.03
CA LEU A 84 8.34 -8.90 0.18
C LEU A 84 8.20 -9.80 1.41
N MET A 85 7.45 -10.90 1.33
CA MET A 85 7.35 -11.86 2.41
C MET A 85 8.75 -12.40 2.75
N PRO A 86 9.09 -12.55 4.05
CA PRO A 86 10.46 -12.87 4.47
C PRO A 86 11.00 -14.12 3.77
N GLY A 87 12.02 -13.91 2.93
CA GLY A 87 12.88 -14.94 2.35
C GLY A 87 14.30 -14.85 2.92
N ALA A 88 15.19 -15.75 2.51
CA ALA A 88 16.57 -15.84 3.03
C ALA A 88 17.50 -14.66 2.69
N ASP A 89 16.99 -13.61 2.04
CA ASP A 89 17.75 -12.43 1.63
C ASP A 89 17.65 -11.29 2.66
N ALA A 90 18.73 -10.51 2.76
CA ALA A 90 18.88 -9.40 3.71
C ALA A 90 17.97 -8.19 3.36
N GLY A 91 16.71 -8.25 3.79
CA GLY A 91 15.78 -7.10 3.85
C GLY A 91 15.74 -6.46 5.24
N ASP A 92 15.10 -5.30 5.36
CA ASP A 92 14.87 -4.65 6.66
C ASP A 92 13.73 -5.36 7.42
N PRO A 93 14.00 -6.00 8.58
CA PRO A 93 12.98 -6.73 9.34
C PRO A 93 11.87 -5.82 9.89
N THR A 94 12.08 -4.51 9.93
CA THR A 94 11.12 -3.51 10.41
C THR A 94 10.29 -2.87 9.31
N PHE A 95 10.59 -3.19 8.04
CA PHE A 95 9.98 -2.55 6.88
C PHE A 95 8.45 -2.65 6.86
N GLY A 96 7.92 -3.86 7.13
CA GLY A 96 6.48 -4.11 7.15
C GLY A 96 5.77 -3.28 8.23
N ASP A 97 6.33 -3.25 9.44
CA ASP A 97 5.79 -2.48 10.56
C ASP A 97 5.83 -0.96 10.28
N SER A 98 6.89 -0.50 9.62
CA SER A 98 7.03 0.90 9.20
C SER A 98 5.92 1.32 8.23
N CYS A 99 5.73 0.56 7.14
CA CYS A 99 4.70 0.86 6.14
C CYS A 99 3.28 0.77 6.74
N HIS A 100 3.02 -0.24 7.56
CA HIS A 100 1.74 -0.39 8.26
C HIS A 100 1.46 0.83 9.16
N THR A 101 2.45 1.27 9.93
CA THR A 101 2.33 2.44 10.81
C THR A 101 2.04 3.72 10.01
N MET A 102 2.69 3.91 8.86
CA MET A 102 2.43 5.06 7.98
C MET A 102 0.97 5.09 7.50
N ILE A 103 0.45 3.97 7.01
CA ILE A 103 -0.95 3.85 6.53
C ILE A 103 -1.93 4.10 7.68
N VAL A 104 -1.70 3.50 8.85
CA VAL A 104 -2.57 3.67 10.03
C VAL A 104 -2.61 5.13 10.47
N ASN A 105 -1.47 5.81 10.51
CA ASN A 105 -1.42 7.22 10.92
C ASN A 105 -2.17 8.12 9.94
N ALA A 106 -1.93 7.95 8.63
CA ALA A 106 -2.60 8.71 7.57
C ALA A 106 -4.14 8.55 7.64
N GLY A 107 -4.61 7.31 7.78
CA GLY A 107 -6.04 7.04 7.90
C GLY A 107 -6.66 7.51 9.22
N SER A 108 -5.90 7.48 10.32
CA SER A 108 -6.38 7.93 11.64
C SER A 108 -6.72 9.42 11.64
N GLU A 109 -5.94 10.24 10.93
CA GLU A 109 -6.18 11.67 10.82
C GLU A 109 -7.49 11.98 10.09
N LEU A 110 -7.73 11.30 8.96
CA LEU A 110 -9.00 11.41 8.22
C LEU A 110 -10.19 10.91 9.04
N LEU A 111 -10.03 9.78 9.72
CA LEU A 111 -11.07 9.21 10.57
C LEU A 111 -11.42 10.14 11.74
N ALA A 112 -10.43 10.79 12.36
CA ALA A 112 -10.67 11.76 13.42
C ALA A 112 -11.52 12.94 12.94
N ARG A 113 -11.28 13.44 11.72
CA ARG A 113 -12.11 14.49 11.10
C ARG A 113 -13.53 14.00 10.81
N ALA A 114 -13.66 12.78 10.28
CA ALA A 114 -14.97 12.17 10.02
C ALA A 114 -15.79 11.99 11.31
N HIS A 115 -15.16 11.60 12.42
CA HIS A 115 -15.78 11.54 13.75
C HIS A 115 -16.25 12.91 14.23
N GLN A 116 -15.41 13.95 14.11
CA GLN A 116 -15.76 15.33 14.49
C GLN A 116 -16.95 15.88 13.70
N ALA A 117 -17.09 15.47 12.44
CA ALA A 117 -18.23 15.81 11.59
C ALA A 117 -19.46 14.90 11.77
N HIS A 118 -19.39 13.92 12.67
CA HIS A 118 -20.43 12.89 12.87
C HIS A 118 -20.77 12.11 11.59
N ALA A 119 -19.83 12.01 10.65
CA ALA A 119 -20.00 11.30 9.38
C ALA A 119 -19.80 9.78 9.49
N VAL A 120 -19.26 9.32 10.61
CA VAL A 120 -19.01 7.90 10.91
C VAL A 120 -19.43 7.56 12.33
N ARG A 121 -19.73 6.28 12.58
CA ARG A 121 -20.08 5.82 13.93
C ARG A 121 -18.88 5.93 14.89
N PRO A 122 -19.09 6.37 16.14
CA PRO A 122 -18.01 6.70 17.09
C PRO A 122 -17.15 5.51 17.53
N ASP A 123 -17.62 4.28 17.34
CA ASP A 123 -16.94 3.04 17.70
C ASP A 123 -16.01 2.51 16.59
N VAL A 124 -16.04 3.13 15.41
CA VAL A 124 -15.22 2.73 14.26
C VAL A 124 -13.77 3.17 14.47
N THR A 125 -12.85 2.22 14.29
CA THR A 125 -11.40 2.43 14.33
C THR A 125 -10.79 2.28 12.93
N ILE A 126 -9.67 2.97 12.67
CA ILE A 126 -9.00 2.88 11.38
C ILE A 126 -8.53 1.45 11.08
N THR A 127 -8.10 0.72 12.11
CA THR A 127 -7.64 -0.66 11.96
C THR A 127 -8.77 -1.59 11.53
N GLN A 128 -10.00 -1.37 11.98
CA GLN A 128 -11.16 -2.12 11.49
C GLN A 128 -11.45 -1.81 10.01
N LEU A 129 -11.40 -0.54 9.63
CA LEU A 129 -11.60 -0.11 8.25
C LEU A 129 -10.53 -0.70 7.32
N LEU A 130 -9.25 -0.62 7.69
CA LEU A 130 -8.15 -1.19 6.92
C LEU A 130 -8.26 -2.72 6.81
N LYS A 131 -8.65 -3.41 7.89
CA LYS A 131 -8.91 -4.86 7.85
C LYS A 131 -10.03 -5.21 6.88
N LEU A 132 -11.11 -4.44 6.89
CA LEU A 132 -12.24 -4.62 6.00
C LEU A 132 -11.83 -4.40 4.53
N VAL A 133 -11.13 -3.31 4.24
CA VAL A 133 -10.60 -3.02 2.89
C VAL A 133 -9.67 -4.15 2.43
N GLY A 134 -8.78 -4.62 3.30
CA GLY A 134 -7.91 -5.77 3.01
C GLY A 134 -8.70 -7.05 2.73
N ALA A 135 -9.77 -7.33 3.48
CA ALA A 135 -10.63 -8.49 3.24
C ALA A 135 -11.37 -8.42 1.90
N ILE A 136 -11.87 -7.24 1.50
CA ILE A 136 -12.51 -7.02 0.20
C ILE A 136 -11.49 -7.20 -0.94
N ALA A 137 -10.30 -6.61 -0.79
CA ALA A 137 -9.23 -6.75 -1.78
C ALA A 137 -8.79 -8.22 -1.95
N LEU A 138 -8.76 -9.01 -0.86
CA LEU A 138 -8.51 -10.45 -0.91
C LEU A 138 -9.68 -11.21 -1.55
N ALA A 139 -10.93 -10.88 -1.21
CA ALA A 139 -12.11 -11.58 -1.74
C ALA A 139 -12.27 -11.40 -3.26
N THR A 140 -11.85 -10.25 -3.79
CA THR A 140 -11.96 -9.91 -5.21
C THR A 140 -10.69 -10.25 -6.00
N GLU A 141 -9.70 -10.89 -5.37
CA GLU A 141 -8.37 -11.06 -5.95
C GLU A 141 -8.34 -11.96 -7.19
N LEU A 142 -9.31 -12.88 -7.29
CA LEU A 142 -9.45 -13.87 -8.36
C LEU A 142 -10.37 -13.37 -9.48
N ASP A 143 -10.99 -12.21 -9.29
CA ASP A 143 -11.85 -11.62 -10.29
C ASP A 143 -11.01 -11.07 -11.43
N SER A 144 -11.54 -11.20 -12.65
CA SER A 144 -10.89 -10.67 -13.85
C SER A 144 -10.70 -9.15 -13.81
N ASP A 145 -11.47 -8.45 -12.97
CA ASP A 145 -11.31 -7.04 -12.64
C ASP A 145 -11.52 -6.78 -11.12
N GLY A 146 -10.67 -7.41 -10.29
CA GLY A 146 -10.76 -7.29 -8.83
C GLY A 146 -10.62 -5.87 -8.28
N ALA A 147 -9.95 -4.97 -9.01
CA ALA A 147 -9.85 -3.57 -8.63
C ALA A 147 -11.21 -2.86 -8.77
N ALA A 148 -11.91 -3.05 -9.89
CA ALA A 148 -13.25 -2.51 -10.08
C ALA A 148 -14.29 -3.17 -9.18
N GLU A 149 -14.12 -4.46 -8.83
CA GLU A 149 -15.00 -5.12 -7.86
C GLU A 149 -14.77 -4.59 -6.44
N THR A 150 -13.50 -4.40 -6.02
CA THR A 150 -13.17 -3.74 -4.74
C THR A 150 -13.78 -2.35 -4.67
N GLU A 151 -13.66 -1.56 -5.75
CA GLU A 151 -14.25 -0.23 -5.83
C GLU A 151 -15.78 -0.25 -5.71
N ARG A 152 -16.45 -1.29 -6.21
CA ARG A 152 -17.91 -1.45 -6.11
C ARG A 152 -18.39 -1.93 -4.74
N LEU A 153 -17.62 -2.77 -4.05
CA LEU A 153 -18.01 -3.35 -2.76
C LEU A 153 -17.70 -2.46 -1.56
N LEU A 154 -16.65 -1.65 -1.64
CA LEU A 154 -16.19 -0.81 -0.54
C LEU A 154 -17.24 0.22 -0.06
N PRO A 155 -18.01 0.91 -0.93
CA PRO A 155 -19.04 1.86 -0.48
C PRO A 155 -20.16 1.19 0.32
N LEU A 156 -20.53 -0.06 -0.04
CA LEU A 156 -21.64 -0.79 0.58
C LEU A 156 -21.42 -1.09 2.07
N VAL A 157 -20.18 -0.97 2.56
CA VAL A 157 -19.83 -1.22 3.96
C VAL A 157 -19.49 0.07 4.73
N ILE A 158 -19.30 1.17 4.00
CA ILE A 158 -18.96 2.47 4.57
C ILE A 158 -20.21 3.37 4.71
N ASP A 159 -21.27 3.13 3.93
CA ASP A 159 -22.61 3.73 4.09
C ASP A 159 -23.41 3.20 5.30
#